data_AF-A0A7V0U1M4-F1
#
_entry.id   AF-A0A7V0U1M4-F1
#
_cell.length_a   1.000
_cell.length_b   1.000
_cell.length_c   1.000
_cell.angle_alpha   90.00
_cell.angle_beta   90.00
_cell.angle_gamma   90.00
#
_symmetry.space_group_name_H-M   'P 1'
#
loop_
_entity.id
_entity.type
_entity.pdbx_description
1 polymer ?
#
loop_
_entity_poly.entity_id
_entity_poly.type
_entity_poly.pdbx_seq_one_letter_code
_entity_poly.pdbx_strand_id
1 'polypeptide(L)'
;PGRWLCNDTMHLLLQVIDRKEIDLAITDAGTNSIGWERFVWDYFPILNLSRPALEERPCEIMGSLCTPDDLWGNSYWGEDLKAGDYLLIPNQGAYTYSLRQQFIKTAAPVVNLACEPI
;
A
#
# COMPACT_ATOMS: atom_id res chain seq x y z
N PRO A 1 -1.45 -24.20 8.29
CA PRO A 1 -0.52 -23.22 7.67
C PRO A 1 -1.33 -22.31 6.75
N GLY A 2 -1.38 -21.00 7.02
CA GLY A 2 -2.14 -20.02 6.23
C GLY A 2 -1.20 -18.97 5.62
N ARG A 3 -0.84 -17.97 6.43
CA ARG A 3 0.09 -16.89 6.06
C ARG A 3 1.34 -17.40 5.33
N TRP A 4 2.01 -18.41 5.86
CA TRP A 4 3.24 -18.97 5.26
C TRP A 4 3.09 -19.40 3.79
N LEU A 5 1.88 -19.80 3.38
CA LEU A 5 1.64 -20.30 2.02
C LEU A 5 1.17 -19.22 1.04
N CYS A 6 0.52 -18.15 1.53
CA CYS A 6 -0.15 -17.18 0.67
C CYS A 6 0.34 -15.75 0.84
N ASN A 7 1.24 -15.44 1.78
CA ASN A 7 1.57 -14.04 2.08
C ASN A 7 2.28 -13.35 0.90
N ASP A 8 3.17 -14.05 0.21
CA ASP A 8 3.97 -13.55 -0.91
C ASP A 8 3.23 -13.58 -2.26
N THR A 9 2.04 -14.17 -2.34
CA THR A 9 1.31 -14.34 -3.61
C THR A 9 0.59 -13.09 -4.10
N MET A 10 0.52 -12.04 -3.28
CA MET A 10 -0.16 -10.78 -3.61
C MET A 10 0.61 -9.59 -3.05
N HIS A 11 0.55 -8.48 -3.77
CA HIS A 11 1.08 -7.18 -3.34
C HIS A 11 0.00 -6.13 -3.53
N LEU A 12 0.10 -5.01 -2.80
CA LEU A 12 -0.71 -3.83 -3.08
C LEU A 12 0.10 -2.88 -3.95
N LEU A 13 -0.52 -2.39 -5.02
CA LEU A 13 0.00 -1.33 -5.86
C LEU A 13 -0.88 -0.10 -5.65
N LEU A 14 -0.27 1.02 -5.31
CA LEU A 14 -0.93 2.27 -4.99
C LEU A 14 -0.38 3.37 -5.89
N GLN A 15 -1.19 4.35 -6.25
CA GLN A 15 -0.71 5.57 -6.88
C GLN A 15 -0.78 6.73 -5.87
N VAL A 16 0.29 7.50 -5.75
CA VAL A 16 0.28 8.77 -5.02
C VAL A 16 -0.54 9.77 -5.82
N ILE A 17 -1.67 10.22 -5.26
CA ILE A 17 -2.55 11.20 -5.92
C ILE A 17 -2.26 12.63 -5.48
N ASP A 18 -1.69 12.80 -4.29
CA ASP A 18 -1.38 14.12 -3.74
C ASP A 18 -0.22 14.04 -2.73
N ARG A 19 0.52 15.15 -2.61
CA ARG A 19 1.53 15.37 -1.57
C ARG A 19 1.16 16.66 -0.85
N LYS A 20 0.53 16.49 0.31
CA LYS A 20 -0.03 17.62 1.08
C LYS A 20 1.05 18.40 1.82
N GLU A 21 2.05 17.71 2.34
CA GLU A 21 3.19 18.31 3.03
C GLU A 21 4.49 17.61 2.59
N ILE A 22 5.63 18.12 3.06
CA ILE A 22 6.93 17.50 2.78
C ILE A 22 6.99 16.04 3.24
N ASP A 23 6.28 15.70 4.31
CA ASP A 23 6.25 14.41 4.98
C ASP A 23 4.84 13.79 5.00
N LEU A 24 3.91 14.25 4.17
CA LEU A 24 2.56 13.70 4.08
C LEU A 24 2.11 13.50 2.62
N ALA A 25 1.81 12.25 2.26
CA ALA A 25 1.32 11.86 0.95
C ALA A 25 -0.01 11.09 1.04
N ILE A 26 -0.82 11.22 -0.01
CA ILE A 26 -2.11 10.55 -0.13
C ILE A 26 -2.12 9.65 -1.36
N THR A 27 -2.67 8.46 -1.21
CA THR A 27 -2.80 7.46 -2.27
C THR A 27 -4.24 7.33 -2.80
N ASP A 28 -4.38 6.68 -3.95
CA ASP A 28 -5.65 6.43 -4.63
C ASP A 28 -6.56 5.39 -3.96
N ALA A 29 -6.02 4.62 -3.02
CA ALA A 29 -6.74 3.63 -2.22
C ALA A 29 -6.79 4.00 -0.74
N GLY A 30 -7.40 3.15 0.09
CA GLY A 30 -7.32 3.23 1.55
C GLY A 30 -7.47 1.85 2.19
N THR A 31 -7.53 1.84 3.52
CA THR A 31 -7.57 0.64 4.36
C THR A 31 -8.80 -0.23 4.11
N ASN A 32 -9.84 0.30 3.45
CA ASN A 32 -10.94 -0.51 2.90
C ASN A 32 -10.44 -1.65 1.98
N SER A 33 -9.25 -1.51 1.37
CA SER A 33 -8.65 -2.55 0.52
C SER A 33 -8.05 -3.72 1.30
N ILE A 34 -7.83 -3.57 2.60
CA ILE A 34 -7.24 -4.58 3.49
C ILE A 34 -8.12 -4.93 4.71
N GLY A 35 -9.16 -4.15 4.98
CA GLY A 35 -10.23 -4.47 5.93
C GLY A 35 -10.10 -3.97 7.37
N TRP A 36 -8.98 -3.36 7.75
CA TRP A 36 -8.69 -2.93 9.13
C TRP A 36 -7.42 -2.07 9.19
N GLU A 37 -7.20 -1.40 10.33
CA GLU A 37 -6.12 -0.45 10.64
C GLU A 37 -4.77 -1.15 10.94
N ARG A 38 -4.49 -2.28 10.29
CA ARG A 38 -3.31 -3.11 10.57
C ARG A 38 -1.99 -2.34 10.48
N PHE A 39 -1.89 -1.44 9.52
CA PHE A 39 -0.68 -0.68 9.22
C PHE A 39 -0.39 0.43 10.25
N VAL A 40 -1.31 0.67 11.19
CA VAL A 40 -1.04 1.48 12.39
C VAL A 40 -0.12 0.75 13.36
N TRP A 41 -0.21 -0.59 13.42
CA TRP A 41 0.47 -1.41 14.42
C TRP A 41 1.61 -2.25 13.85
N ASP A 42 1.47 -2.69 12.60
CA ASP A 42 2.42 -3.53 11.90
C ASP A 42 3.21 -2.71 10.87
N TYR A 43 4.54 -2.91 10.84
CA TYR A 43 5.37 -2.35 9.78
C TYR A 43 5.30 -3.21 8.51
N PHE A 44 5.10 -2.54 7.36
CA PHE A 44 5.34 -3.10 6.02
C PHE A 44 6.16 -2.10 5.21
N PRO A 45 7.18 -2.56 4.46
CA PRO A 45 7.96 -1.66 3.63
C PRO A 45 7.09 -1.14 2.49
N ILE A 46 7.08 0.19 2.30
CA ILE A 46 6.45 0.83 1.15
C ILE A 46 7.55 1.19 0.16
N LEU A 47 7.52 0.61 -1.03
CA LEU A 47 8.58 0.77 -2.03
C LEU A 47 8.11 1.73 -3.13
N ASN A 48 8.83 2.82 -3.36
CA ASN A 48 8.56 3.67 -4.53
C ASN A 48 9.15 3.01 -5.78
N LEU A 49 8.29 2.45 -6.63
CA LEU A 49 8.70 1.81 -7.88
C LEU A 49 9.09 2.82 -8.97
N SER A 50 8.60 4.07 -8.86
CA SER A 50 8.87 5.12 -9.84
C SER A 50 10.22 5.81 -9.58
N ARG A 51 10.68 5.85 -8.32
CA ARG A 51 11.96 6.42 -7.87
C ARG A 51 12.64 5.48 -6.86
N PRO A 52 13.11 4.31 -7.31
CA PRO A 52 13.63 3.30 -6.41
C PRO A 52 14.96 3.73 -5.78
N ALA A 53 15.12 3.49 -4.48
CA ALA A 53 16.37 3.63 -3.75
C ALA A 53 16.44 2.64 -2.59
N LEU A 54 17.65 2.41 -2.07
CA LEU A 54 17.90 1.58 -0.89
C LEU A 54 17.94 2.40 0.41
N GLU A 55 17.35 3.59 0.39
CA GLU A 55 17.25 4.45 1.56
C GLU A 55 15.77 4.59 1.94
N GLU A 56 15.49 4.35 3.22
CA GLU A 56 14.18 4.59 3.81
C GLU A 56 14.09 6.04 4.29
N ARG A 57 13.01 6.72 3.91
CA ARG A 57 12.74 8.12 4.22
C ARG A 57 11.45 8.25 5.02
N PRO A 58 11.40 9.12 6.05
CA PRO A 58 10.17 9.38 6.79
C PRO A 58 9.15 10.11 5.90
N CYS A 59 7.92 9.63 5.92
CA CYS A 59 6.75 10.25 5.30
C CYS A 59 5.51 9.49 5.75
N GLU A 60 4.51 10.17 6.29
CA GLU A 60 3.19 9.62 6.50
C GLU A 60 2.52 9.39 5.14
N ILE A 61 2.16 8.13 4.87
CA ILE A 61 1.52 7.72 3.61
C ILE A 61 0.11 7.28 3.97
N MET A 62 -0.85 8.12 3.63
CA MET A 62 -2.26 7.90 3.93
C MET A 62 -3.02 7.39 2.70
N GLY A 63 -4.15 6.77 2.96
CA GLY A 63 -5.17 6.53 1.97
C GLY A 63 -6.07 7.75 1.75
N SER A 64 -7.11 7.53 0.95
CA SER A 64 -8.08 8.55 0.52
C SER A 64 -9.48 8.38 1.13
N LEU A 65 -9.58 7.77 2.31
CA LEU A 65 -10.81 7.61 3.09
C LEU A 65 -10.91 8.69 4.18
N CYS A 66 -12.15 8.95 4.63
CA CYS A 66 -12.43 9.93 5.67
C CYS A 66 -12.32 9.31 7.08
N THR A 67 -11.20 8.63 7.35
CA THR A 67 -10.91 8.02 8.66
C THR A 67 -9.48 8.35 9.06
N PRO A 68 -9.23 8.74 10.33
CA PRO A 68 -7.88 9.13 10.77
C PRO A 68 -6.87 7.99 10.65
N ASP A 69 -7.32 6.76 10.84
CA ASP A 69 -6.48 5.55 10.78
C ASP A 69 -6.39 4.96 9.36
N ASP A 70 -6.67 5.76 8.32
CA ASP A 70 -6.43 5.38 6.92
C ASP A 70 -4.95 5.49 6.55
N LEU A 71 -4.11 4.81 7.31
CA LEU A 71 -2.66 4.87 7.23
C LEU A 71 -2.12 3.63 6.49
N TRP A 72 -1.19 3.85 5.57
CA TRP A 72 -0.37 2.80 4.98
C TRP A 72 1.00 2.69 5.65
N GLY A 73 1.55 3.77 6.21
CA GLY A 73 2.82 3.71 6.94
C GLY A 73 3.43 5.08 7.16
N ASN A 74 4.55 5.11 7.88
CA ASN A 74 5.25 6.33 8.29
C ASN A 74 6.59 6.54 7.56
N SER A 75 6.90 5.71 6.58
CA SER A 75 8.12 5.77 5.79
C SER A 75 7.96 5.08 4.44
N TYR A 76 8.85 5.39 3.51
CA TYR A 76 9.00 4.70 2.23
C TYR A 76 10.45 4.53 1.82
N TRP A 77 10.71 3.55 0.97
CA TRP A 77 12.00 3.32 0.31
C TRP A 77 11.99 3.98 -1.06
N GLY A 78 12.88 4.96 -1.29
CA GLY A 78 12.92 5.70 -2.57
C GLY A 78 13.77 6.96 -2.54
N GLU A 79 14.06 7.52 -3.72
CA GLU A 79 14.83 8.77 -3.84
C GLU A 79 14.02 9.99 -3.38
N ASP A 80 12.74 10.02 -3.72
CA ASP A 80 11.76 11.07 -3.40
C ASP A 80 10.34 10.50 -3.57
N LEU A 81 9.32 11.24 -3.18
CA LEU A 81 7.90 10.87 -3.31
C LEU A 81 7.11 12.00 -3.98
N LYS A 82 6.49 11.74 -5.13
CA LYS A 82 5.72 12.76 -5.87
C LYS A 82 4.33 12.25 -6.23
N ALA A 83 3.40 13.18 -6.45
CA ALA A 83 2.14 12.86 -7.07
C ALA A 83 2.38 12.23 -8.46
N GLY A 84 1.64 11.17 -8.76
CA GLY A 84 1.79 10.32 -9.93
C GLY A 84 2.63 9.05 -9.69
N ASP A 85 3.38 8.96 -8.59
CA ASP A 85 4.27 7.83 -8.31
C ASP A 85 3.50 6.57 -7.96
N TYR A 86 4.05 5.42 -8.35
CA TYR A 86 3.53 4.11 -7.98
C TYR A 86 4.31 3.51 -6.81
N LEU A 87 3.57 3.11 -5.77
CA LEU A 87 4.08 2.48 -4.56
C LEU A 87 3.67 1.01 -4.51
N LEU A 88 4.60 0.16 -4.06
CA LEU A 88 4.35 -1.25 -3.82
C LEU A 88 4.43 -1.54 -2.32
N ILE A 89 3.41 -2.18 -1.79
CA ILE A 89 3.46 -2.83 -0.47
C ILE A 89 3.53 -4.34 -0.73
N PRO A 90 4.70 -4.99 -0.50
CA PRO A 90 4.88 -6.39 -0.81
C PRO A 90 4.22 -7.28 0.23
N ASN A 91 4.06 -8.55 -0.13
CA ASN A 91 3.65 -9.64 0.75
C ASN A 91 2.31 -9.41 1.49
N GLN A 92 1.29 -9.05 0.71
CA GLN A 92 -0.06 -8.71 1.16
C GLN A 92 -1.08 -9.76 0.72
N GLY A 93 -0.74 -11.05 0.66
CA GLY A 93 -1.70 -12.11 0.32
C GLY A 93 -2.44 -12.74 1.51
N ALA A 94 -1.99 -12.48 2.74
CA ALA A 94 -2.66 -12.97 3.95
C ALA A 94 -3.22 -11.81 4.79
N TYR A 95 -4.50 -11.94 5.19
CA TYR A 95 -5.21 -10.99 6.07
C TYR A 95 -5.28 -9.56 5.51
N THR A 96 -5.63 -9.48 4.23
CA THR A 96 -5.70 -8.23 3.45
C THR A 96 -6.91 -8.30 2.51
N TYR A 97 -6.75 -8.79 1.28
CA TYR A 97 -7.80 -8.87 0.27
C TYR A 97 -9.01 -9.65 0.79
N SER A 98 -8.81 -10.72 1.55
CA SER A 98 -9.90 -11.51 2.16
C SER A 98 -10.75 -10.72 3.16
N LEU A 99 -10.21 -9.63 3.73
CA LEU A 99 -10.86 -8.79 4.74
C LEU A 99 -11.37 -7.46 4.16
N ARG A 100 -11.10 -7.16 2.88
CA ARG A 100 -11.49 -5.91 2.22
C ARG A 100 -12.99 -5.59 2.37
N GLN A 101 -13.29 -4.30 2.42
CA GLN A 101 -14.64 -3.77 2.69
C GLN A 101 -15.08 -2.80 1.60
N GLN A 102 -16.40 -2.73 1.37
CA GLN A 102 -17.04 -1.72 0.51
C GLN A 102 -17.37 -0.49 1.36
N PHE A 103 -16.35 0.25 1.79
CA PHE A 103 -16.48 1.41 2.66
C PHE A 103 -16.02 2.68 1.94
N ILE A 104 -16.95 3.64 1.73
CA ILE A 104 -16.80 4.93 1.01
C ILE A 104 -16.44 4.79 -0.48
N LYS A 105 -15.47 3.93 -0.81
CA LYS A 105 -14.97 3.65 -2.17
C LYS A 105 -15.06 2.15 -2.46
N THR A 106 -15.13 1.81 -3.74
CA THR A 106 -15.08 0.41 -4.19
C THR A 106 -13.72 -0.20 -3.85
N ALA A 107 -13.70 -1.50 -3.55
CA ALA A 107 -12.45 -2.23 -3.39
C ALA A 107 -11.57 -2.15 -4.65
N ALA A 108 -10.25 -2.07 -4.46
CA ALA A 108 -9.29 -2.05 -5.55
C ALA A 108 -9.42 -3.31 -6.45
N PRO A 109 -9.25 -3.16 -7.78
CA PRO A 109 -9.28 -4.30 -8.69
C PRO A 109 -8.08 -5.23 -8.43
N VAL A 110 -8.26 -6.52 -8.73
CA VAL A 110 -7.17 -7.50 -8.71
C VAL A 110 -6.61 -7.64 -10.11
N VAL A 111 -5.30 -7.49 -10.22
CA VAL A 111 -4.56 -7.76 -11.47
C VAL A 111 -3.86 -9.09 -11.30
N ASN A 112 -4.21 -10.07 -12.15
CA ASN A 112 -3.45 -11.32 -12.23
C ASN A 112 -2.19 -11.06 -13.05
N LEU A 113 -1.03 -11.24 -12.44
CA LEU A 113 0.22 -11.31 -13.19
C LEU A 113 0.17 -12.60 -14.03
N ALA A 114 0.34 -12.47 -15.34
CA ALA A 114 0.49 -13.66 -16.17
C ALA A 114 1.72 -14.42 -15.69
N CYS A 115 1.53 -15.65 -15.23
CA CYS A 115 2.64 -16.59 -15.18
C CYS A 115 2.95 -16.95 -16.63
N GLU A 116 4.03 -16.42 -17.19
CA GLU A 116 4.69 -17.18 -18.23
C GLU A 116 5.22 -18.46 -17.58
N PRO A 117 4.87 -19.64 -18.11
CA PRO A 117 5.43 -20.88 -17.60
C PRO A 117 6.96 -20.82 -17.75
N ILE A 118 7.67 -21.05 -16.64
CA ILE A 118 9.13 -21.20 -16.59
C ILE A 118 9.53 -22.50 -17.30
#